data_AF-A0A920LZK1-F1
#
_entry.id   AF-A0A920LZK1-F1
#
_cell.length_a   1.000
_cell.length_b   1.000
_cell.length_c   1.000
_cell.angle_alpha   90.00
_cell.angle_beta   90.00
_cell.angle_gamma   90.00
#
_symmetry.space_group_name_H-M   'P 1'
#
loop_
_entity.id
_entity.type
_entity.pdbx_description
1 polymer ?
#
loop_
_entity_poly.entity_id
_entity_poly.type
_entity_poly.pdbx_seq_one_letter_code
_entity_poly.pdbx_strand_id
1 'polypeptide(L)'
;MMHHTHHSYLEHHWDTNLAAVTSIWDRAFGTLYIPEKDEYTPWGLGPASQGEYRSFWQNVSGPFRDWSAMIKRKASSSAGLHE
;
A
#
# COMPACT_ATOMS: atom_id res chain seq x y z
N MET A 1 11.05 -3.55 14.85
CA MET A 1 10.75 -4.77 14.06
C MET A 1 10.70 -4.35 12.60
N MET A 2 11.52 -4.93 11.72
CA MET A 2 11.67 -4.52 10.30
C MET A 2 10.33 -4.52 9.54
N HIS A 3 9.49 -5.53 9.81
CA HIS A 3 8.15 -5.69 9.25
C HIS A 3 7.19 -4.53 9.57
N HIS A 4 7.41 -3.74 10.63
CA HIS A 4 6.57 -2.57 10.88
C HIS A 4 6.73 -1.49 9.79
N THR A 5 7.92 -1.40 9.19
CA THR A 5 8.20 -0.49 8.06
C THR A 5 7.30 -0.79 6.88
N HIS A 6 7.05 -2.09 6.60
CA HIS A 6 6.14 -2.53 5.55
C HIS A 6 4.70 -1.99 5.73
N HIS A 7 4.24 -1.82 6.97
CA HIS A 7 2.92 -1.25 7.27
C HIS A 7 2.85 0.27 7.12
N SER A 8 3.96 0.90 6.70
CA SER A 8 3.99 2.33 6.49
C SER A 8 3.29 2.73 5.20
N TYR A 9 2.51 3.83 5.26
CA TYR A 9 1.91 4.37 4.04
C TYR A 9 2.89 5.17 3.17
N LEU A 10 4.13 5.41 3.61
CA LEU A 10 5.11 6.18 2.84
C LEU A 10 5.61 5.38 1.63
N GLU A 11 5.65 6.03 0.47
CA GLU A 11 5.95 5.38 -0.82
C GLU A 11 7.32 4.71 -0.86
N HIS A 12 8.34 5.28 -0.21
CA HIS A 12 9.68 4.69 -0.17
C HIS A 12 9.77 3.43 0.70
N HIS A 13 8.75 3.14 1.51
CA HIS A 13 8.65 1.89 2.28
C HIS A 13 7.87 0.79 1.54
N TRP A 14 7.22 1.11 0.42
CA TRP A 14 6.45 0.12 -0.35
C TRP A 14 7.35 -0.98 -0.89
N ASP A 15 6.81 -2.20 -0.94
CA ASP A 15 7.52 -3.40 -1.41
C ASP A 15 8.81 -3.75 -0.65
N THR A 16 8.96 -3.22 0.58
CA THR A 16 10.08 -3.55 1.48
C THR A 16 9.63 -4.39 2.67
N ASN A 17 10.58 -5.13 3.27
CA ASN A 17 10.43 -5.86 4.53
C ASN A 17 9.18 -6.76 4.58
N LEU A 18 8.96 -7.49 3.49
CA LEU A 18 7.81 -8.37 3.25
C LEU A 18 7.81 -9.59 4.18
N ALA A 19 8.98 -10.03 4.65
CA ALA A 19 9.05 -11.17 5.56
C ALA A 19 8.56 -10.81 6.96
N ALA A 20 7.58 -11.58 7.46
CA ALA A 20 6.95 -11.30 8.75
C ALA A 20 7.84 -11.61 9.97
N VAL A 21 8.70 -12.63 9.88
CA VAL A 21 9.46 -13.16 11.02
C VAL A 21 10.96 -12.88 10.92
N THR A 22 11.61 -13.25 9.80
CA THR A 22 13.06 -13.11 9.64
C THR A 22 13.41 -12.35 8.36
N SER A 23 14.40 -11.45 8.44
CA SER A 23 14.86 -10.63 7.30
C SER A 23 15.76 -11.38 6.31
N ILE A 24 16.00 -12.67 6.53
CA ILE A 24 16.82 -13.50 5.62
C ILE A 24 16.19 -13.55 4.23
N TRP A 25 14.85 -13.67 4.17
CA TRP A 25 14.12 -13.69 2.91
C TRP A 25 14.16 -12.33 2.22
N ASP A 26 13.99 -11.24 2.96
CA ASP A 26 14.10 -9.90 2.40
C ASP A 26 15.48 -9.62 1.81
N ARG A 27 16.54 -10.11 2.47
CA ARG A 27 17.90 -10.02 1.95
C ARG A 27 18.10 -10.90 0.71
N ALA A 28 17.55 -12.10 0.70
CA ALA A 28 17.69 -13.04 -0.42
C ALA A 28 16.97 -12.55 -1.69
N PHE A 29 15.83 -11.87 -1.53
CA PHE A 29 14.99 -11.40 -2.65
C PHE A 29 15.10 -9.90 -2.93
N GLY A 30 15.96 -9.17 -2.20
CA GLY A 30 16.22 -7.76 -2.47
C GLY A 30 15.14 -6.78 -1.98
N THR A 31 14.29 -7.20 -1.05
CA THR A 31 13.24 -6.37 -0.44
C THR A 31 13.65 -5.82 0.94
N LEU A 32 14.91 -6.03 1.36
CA LEU A 32 15.41 -5.54 2.65
C LEU A 32 15.61 -4.02 2.64
N TYR A 33 14.85 -3.33 3.48
CA TYR A 33 15.02 -1.92 3.81
C TYR A 33 15.46 -1.78 5.27
N ILE A 34 16.55 -1.05 5.53
CA ILE A 34 17.03 -0.76 6.88
C ILE A 34 16.70 0.70 7.20
N PRO A 35 15.76 0.98 8.12
CA PRO A 35 15.41 2.35 8.46
C PRO A 35 16.55 3.06 9.19
N GLU A 36 16.62 4.38 9.02
CA GLU A 36 17.49 5.23 9.81
C GLU A 36 17.06 5.21 11.28
N LYS A 37 18.00 5.59 12.15
CA LYS A 37 17.70 5.72 13.57
C LYS A 37 16.62 6.80 13.75
N ASP A 38 15.55 6.44 14.47
CA ASP A 38 14.41 7.31 14.76
C ASP A 38 13.65 7.79 13.49
N GLU A 39 13.74 7.03 12.40
CA GLU A 39 13.02 7.34 11.16
C GLU A 39 11.50 7.38 11.37
N TYR A 40 10.86 8.42 10.84
CA TYR A 40 9.41 8.57 10.88
C TYR A 40 8.74 7.45 10.09
N THR A 41 8.05 6.56 10.82
CA THR A 41 7.40 5.38 10.25
C THR A 41 5.91 5.38 10.57
N PRO A 42 5.08 6.17 9.88
CA PRO A 42 3.65 6.23 10.13
C PRO A 42 2.95 5.01 9.55
N TRP A 43 1.95 4.45 10.24
CA TRP A 43 1.28 3.20 9.85
C TRP A 43 -0.16 3.41 9.38
N GLY A 44 -0.67 2.43 8.63
CA GLY A 44 -2.07 2.38 8.21
C GLY A 44 -2.33 3.11 6.90
N LEU A 45 -3.51 3.72 6.75
CA LEU A 45 -3.87 4.47 5.54
C LEU A 45 -3.37 5.91 5.61
N GLY A 46 -2.91 6.43 4.47
CA GLY A 46 -2.47 7.83 4.35
C GLY A 46 -3.62 8.82 4.60
N PRO A 47 -3.31 10.09 4.93
CA PRO A 47 -4.30 11.15 5.20
C PRO A 47 -5.36 11.32 4.10
N ALA A 48 -4.98 11.11 2.84
CA ALA A 48 -5.87 11.26 1.69
C ALA A 48 -6.98 10.20 1.61
N SER A 49 -6.75 8.99 2.14
CA SER A 49 -7.70 7.87 2.01
C SER A 49 -8.28 7.41 3.35
N GLN A 50 -7.64 7.70 4.48
CA GLN A 50 -8.09 7.18 5.78
C GLN A 50 -9.54 7.56 6.16
N GLY A 51 -10.04 8.70 5.66
CA GLY A 51 -11.41 9.16 5.90
C GLY A 51 -12.47 8.25 5.25
N GLU A 52 -12.11 7.53 4.20
CA GLU A 52 -13.01 6.66 3.44
C GLU A 52 -13.30 5.32 4.11
N TYR A 53 -12.56 4.95 5.17
CA TYR A 53 -12.57 3.62 5.78
C TYR A 53 -12.83 3.66 7.30
N ARG A 54 -13.77 4.51 7.73
CA ARG A 54 -14.06 4.82 9.15
C ARG A 54 -15.23 4.04 9.75
N SER A 55 -16.01 3.36 8.94
CA SER A 55 -17.18 2.58 9.35
C SER A 55 -17.12 1.13 8.85
N PHE A 56 -17.93 0.26 9.45
CA PHE A 56 -18.04 -1.14 9.03
C PHE A 56 -18.36 -1.27 7.54
N TRP A 57 -19.40 -0.57 7.07
CA TRP A 57 -19.83 -0.68 5.67
C TRP A 57 -18.83 -0.10 4.69
N GLN A 58 -18.15 1.00 5.04
CA GLN A 58 -17.04 1.54 4.26
C GLN A 58 -15.93 0.49 4.06
N ASN A 59 -15.55 -0.24 5.11
CA ASN A 59 -14.50 -1.26 5.02
C ASN A 59 -14.96 -2.52 4.26
N VAL A 60 -16.18 -2.98 4.50
CA VAL A 60 -16.71 -4.21 3.87
C VAL A 60 -17.00 -4.00 2.38
N SER A 61 -17.52 -2.83 1.99
CA SER A 61 -17.88 -2.55 0.60
C SER A 61 -16.79 -1.83 -0.20
N GLY A 62 -15.83 -1.20 0.47
CA GLY A 62 -14.76 -0.40 -0.14
C GLY A 62 -14.02 -1.09 -1.28
N PRO A 63 -13.52 -2.34 -1.10
CA PRO A 63 -12.80 -3.04 -2.16
C PRO A 63 -13.60 -3.17 -3.46
N PHE A 64 -14.91 -3.43 -3.38
CA PHE A 64 -15.76 -3.57 -4.57
C PHE A 64 -16.00 -2.25 -5.28
N ARG A 65 -16.18 -1.16 -4.53
CA ARG A 65 -16.25 0.21 -5.06
C ARG A 65 -14.95 0.56 -5.80
N ASP A 66 -13.82 0.29 -5.17
CA ASP A 66 -12.50 0.67 -5.67
C ASP A 66 -12.15 -0.13 -6.95
N TRP A 67 -12.46 -1.43 -6.98
CA TRP A 67 -12.33 -2.26 -8.20
C TRP A 67 -13.18 -1.76 -9.35
N SER A 68 -14.44 -1.38 -9.09
CA SER A 68 -15.32 -0.79 -10.11
C SER A 68 -14.73 0.49 -10.70
N ALA A 69 -14.18 1.36 -9.84
CA ALA A 69 -13.50 2.57 -10.26
C ALA A 69 -12.23 2.29 -11.10
N MET A 70 -11.44 1.28 -10.73
CA MET A 70 -10.25 0.85 -11.48
C MET A 70 -10.61 0.34 -12.89
N ILE A 71 -11.64 -0.51 -13.00
CA ILE A 71 -12.12 -1.03 -14.29
C ILE A 71 -12.60 0.11 -15.19
N LYS A 72 -13.39 1.05 -14.65
CA LYS A 72 -13.87 2.23 -15.39
C LYS A 72 -12.74 3.13 -15.87
N ARG A 73 -11.73 3.40 -15.02
CA ARG A 73 -10.53 4.17 -15.40
C ARG A 73 -9.80 3.51 -16.56
N LYS A 74 -9.55 2.20 -16.50
CA LYS A 74 -8.87 1.46 -17.58
C LYS A 74 -9.65 1.56 -18.91
N ALA A 75 -10.97 1.40 -18.87
CA ALA A 75 -11.82 1.51 -20.06
C ALA A 75 -11.79 2.91 -20.69
N SER A 76 -11.81 3.96 -19.86
CA SER A 76 -11.71 5.35 -20.32
C SER A 76 -10.33 5.67 -20.90
N SER A 77 -9.25 5.19 -20.28
CA SER A 77 -7.89 5.37 -20.80
C SER A 77 -7.66 4.63 -22.11
N SER A 78 -8.27 3.45 -22.32
CA SER A 78 -8.21 2.76 -23.61
C SER A 78 -9.01 3.48 -24.69
N ALA A 79 -10.15 4.09 -24.36
CA ALA A 79 -10.96 4.82 -25.33
C ALA A 79 -10.25 6.07 -25.87
N GLY A 80 -9.56 6.83 -25.00
CA GLY A 80 -8.82 8.03 -25.41
C GLY A 80 -7.48 7.77 -26.11
N LEU A 81 -7.02 6.52 -26.18
CA LEU A 81 -5.85 6.12 -27.00
C LEU A 81 -6.23 5.75 -28.44
N HIS A 82 -7.53 5.64 -28.74
CA HIS A 82 -8.07 5.29 -30.05
C HIS A 82 -8.72 6.48 -30.77
N GLU A 83 -8.59 7.70 -30.23
CA GLU A 83 -8.88 8.99 -30.89
C GLU A 83 -7.57 9.70 -31.27
#